data_AF-A0A956LY73-F1
#
_entry.id   AF-A0A956LY73-F1
#
_cell.length_a   1.000
_cell.length_b   1.000
_cell.length_c   1.000
_cell.angle_alpha   90.00
_cell.angle_beta   90.00
_cell.angle_gamma   90.00
#
_symmetry.space_group_name_H-M   'P 1'
#
loop_
_entity.id
_entity.type
_entity.pdbx_description
1 polymer ?
#
loop_
_entity_poly.entity_id
_entity_poly.type
_entity_poly.pdbx_seq_one_letter_code
_entity_poly.pdbx_strand_id
1 'polypeptide(L)' 'MNTDKLREAALALPADQRAHLAYDLLHSLEGPPDPDVDSAWIAEIEKRARELADGTVVPVDWADARERIRQRLRERRG' A
#
# COMPACT_ATOMS: atom_id res chain seq x y z
N MET A 1 23.76 12.39 -18.18
CA MET A 1 22.33 12.32 -18.56
C MET A 1 21.54 13.03 -17.46
N ASN A 2 20.66 13.99 -17.79
CA ASN A 2 19.84 14.71 -16.80
C ASN A 2 18.49 13.99 -16.60
N THR A 3 17.84 14.22 -15.46
CA THR A 3 16.56 13.60 -15.06
C THR A 3 15.47 13.78 -16.12
N ASP A 4 15.40 14.93 -16.80
CA ASP A 4 14.42 15.16 -17.86
C ASP A 4 14.59 14.20 -19.04
N LYS A 5 15.84 13.99 -19.48
CA LYS A 5 16.15 13.04 -20.58
C LYS A 5 15.88 11.60 -20.17
N LEU A 6 16.13 11.24 -18.90
CA LEU A 6 15.83 9.91 -18.37
C LEU A 6 14.32 9.68 -18.31
N ARG A 7 13.55 10.69 -17.90
CA ARG A 7 12.09 10.66 -17.87
C ARG A 7 11.50 10.47 -19.26
N GLU A 8 11.98 11.23 -20.24
CA GLU A 8 11.54 11.08 -21.64
C GLU A 8 11.80 9.67 -22.18
N ALA A 9 12.99 9.13 -21.93
CA ALA A 9 13.35 7.77 -22.34
C ALA A 9 12.46 6.72 -21.64
N ALA A 10 12.22 6.87 -20.33
CA ALA A 10 11.34 5.99 -19.57
C ALA A 10 9.89 6.04 -20.09
N LEU A 11 9.38 7.23 -20.41
CA LEU A 11 8.02 7.40 -20.93
C LEU A 11 7.85 6.83 -22.35
N ALA A 12 8.93 6.72 -23.13
CA ALA A 12 8.92 6.11 -24.45
C ALA A 12 8.86 4.56 -24.43
N LEU A 13 9.10 3.92 -23.28
CA LEU A 13 9.03 2.47 -23.15
C LEU A 13 7.58 1.95 -23.26
N PRO A 14 7.37 0.69 -23.66
CA PRO A 14 6.10 -0.03 -23.51
C PRO A 14 5.55 0.01 -22.08
N ALA A 15 4.22 -0.09 -21.93
CA ALA A 15 3.55 0.11 -20.64
C ALA A 15 4.00 -0.87 -19.54
N ASP A 16 4.24 -2.12 -19.90
CA ASP A 16 4.77 -3.18 -19.04
C ASP A 16 6.18 -2.86 -18.55
N GLN A 17 7.07 -2.41 -19.45
CA GLN A 17 8.42 -2.02 -19.10
C GLN A 17 8.46 -0.77 -18.21
N ARG A 18 7.55 0.19 -18.45
CA ARG A 18 7.38 1.34 -17.56
C ARG A 18 6.92 0.94 -16.17
N ALA A 19 5.96 0.01 -16.08
CA ALA A 19 5.46 -0.49 -14.79
C ALA A 19 6.58 -1.20 -14.02
N HIS A 20 7.39 -2.02 -14.70
CA HIS A 20 8.53 -2.69 -14.09
C HIS A 20 9.59 -1.68 -13.60
N LEU A 21 9.98 -0.72 -14.43
CA LEU A 21 10.92 0.32 -14.04
C LEU A 21 10.40 1.17 -12.87
N ALA A 22 9.10 1.49 -12.85
CA ALA A 22 8.49 2.21 -11.75
C ALA A 22 8.52 1.40 -10.44
N TYR A 23 8.28 0.08 -10.52
CA TYR A 23 8.41 -0.83 -9.38
C TYR A 23 9.84 -0.83 -8.84
N ASP A 24 10.85 -1.01 -9.69
CA ASP A 24 12.25 -1.05 -9.27
C ASP A 24 12.69 0.27 -8.62
N LEU A 25 12.30 1.40 -9.22
CA LEU A 25 12.59 2.72 -8.67
C LEU A 25 11.92 2.92 -7.32
N LEU A 26 10.66 2.53 -7.16
CA LEU A 26 9.97 2.61 -5.86
C LEU A 26 10.64 1.72 -4.82
N HIS A 27 10.98 0.49 -5.18
CA HIS A 27 11.65 -0.45 -4.30
C HIS A 27 13.05 0.04 -3.88
N SER A 28 13.77 0.74 -4.78
CA SER A 28 15.06 1.34 -4.45
C SER A 28 15.00 2.48 -3.41
N LEU A 29 13.80 3.03 -3.18
CA LEU A 29 13.56 4.06 -2.16
C LEU A 29 13.17 3.45 -0.82
N GLU A 30 12.84 2.16 -0.76
CA GLU A 30 12.51 1.47 0.48
C GLU A 30 13.78 1.35 1.33
N GLY A 31 13.69 1.80 2.58
CA GLY A 31 14.74 1.62 3.57
C GLY A 31 14.89 0.14 3.97
N PRO A 32 15.88 -0.19 4.83
CA PRO A 32 15.93 -1.53 5.41
C PRO A 32 14.57 -1.86 6.06
N PRO A 33 14.05 -3.08 5.87
CA PRO A 33 12.79 -3.47 6.47
C PRO A 33 12.88 -3.29 7.98
N ASP A 34 11.81 -2.75 8.57
CA ASP A 34 11.68 -2.69 10.02
C ASP A 34 11.71 -4.12 10.57
N PRO A 35 12.70 -4.51 11.38
CA PRO A 35 12.83 -5.88 11.87
C PRO A 35 11.63 -6.31 12.72
N ASP A 36 10.85 -5.37 13.24
CA ASP A 36 9.69 -5.62 14.07
C ASP A 36 8.38 -5.68 13.26
N VAL A 37 8.42 -5.48 11.93
CA VAL A 37 7.20 -5.44 11.10
C VAL A 37 6.40 -6.74 11.18
N ASP A 38 7.09 -7.89 11.10
CA ASP A 38 6.45 -9.20 11.11
C ASP A 38 5.84 -9.49 12.48
N SER A 39 6.56 -9.17 13.56
CA SER A 39 6.09 -9.40 14.93
C SER A 39 4.92 -8.48 15.27
N ALA A 40 4.97 -7.21 14.88
CA ALA A 40 3.88 -6.26 15.02
C ALA A 40 2.63 -6.70 14.23
N TRP A 41 2.81 -7.27 13.04
CA TRP A 41 1.70 -7.76 12.23
C TRP A 41 1.03 -9.01 12.84
N ILE A 42 1.82 -9.95 13.36
CA ILE A 42 1.31 -11.12 14.08
C ILE A 42 0.50 -10.66 15.30
N ALA A 43 1.06 -9.75 16.11
CA ALA A 43 0.39 -9.24 17.31
C ALA A 43 -0.96 -8.56 16.98
N GLU A 44 -1.04 -7.79 15.89
CA GLU A 44 -2.27 -7.14 15.46
C GLU A 44 -3.32 -8.14 14.95
N ILE A 45 -2.90 -9.19 14.23
CA ILE A 45 -3.81 -10.25 13.78
C ILE A 45 -4.40 -11.01 14.98
N GLU A 46 -3.57 -11.41 15.94
CA GLU A 46 -4.02 -12.11 17.15
C GLU A 46 -4.97 -11.25 17.98
N LYS A 47 -4.68 -9.95 18.10
CA LYS A 47 -5.55 -8.99 18.77
C LYS A 47 -6.91 -8.91 18.05
N ARG A 48 -6.94 -8.69 16.74
CA ARG A 48 -8.20 -8.57 15.98
C ARG A 48 -9.01 -9.86 15.99
N ALA A 49 -8.36 -11.02 15.95
CA ALA A 49 -9.02 -12.30 16.05
C ALA A 49 -9.73 -12.46 17.40
N ARG A 50 -9.08 -12.06 18.50
CA ARG A 50 -9.68 -12.07 19.84
C ARG A 50 -10.86 -11.10 19.95
N GLU A 51 -10.68 -9.85 19.53
CA GLU A 51 -11.72 -8.83 19.57
C GLU A 51 -12.98 -9.24 18.77
N LEU A 52 -12.79 -9.97 17.67
CA LEU A 52 -13.90 -10.52 16.89
C LEU A 52 -14.57 -11.69 17.63
N ALA A 53 -13.78 -12.59 18.22
CA ALA A 53 -14.28 -13.78 18.89
C ALA A 53 -15.03 -13.46 20.19
N ASP A 54 -14.58 -12.47 20.94
CA ASP A 54 -15.20 -12.04 22.20
C ASP A 54 -16.29 -10.96 22.02
N GLY A 55 -16.48 -10.48 20.79
CA GLY A 55 -17.50 -9.48 20.46
C GLY A 55 -17.14 -8.05 20.86
N THR A 56 -15.87 -7.79 21.23
CA THR A 56 -15.36 -6.42 21.48
C THR A 56 -15.56 -5.52 20.27
N VAL A 57 -15.49 -6.07 19.05
CA VAL A 57 -15.76 -5.33 17.81
C VAL A 57 -16.93 -5.92 17.03
N VAL A 58 -17.74 -5.04 16.44
CA VAL A 58 -18.79 -5.41 15.50
C VAL A 58 -18.23 -5.30 14.08
N PRO A 59 -18.11 -6.40 13.32
CA PRO A 59 -17.64 -6.34 11.95
C PRO A 59 -18.65 -5.62 11.06
N VAL A 60 -18.14 -5.00 10.00
CA VAL A 60 -18.95 -4.39 8.94
C VAL A 60 -18.77 -5.18 7.65
N ASP A 61 -19.75 -5.11 6.76
CA ASP A 61 -19.61 -5.71 5.44
C ASP A 61 -18.43 -5.09 4.67
N TRP A 62 -17.74 -5.92 3.90
CA TRP A 62 -16.56 -5.48 3.15
C TRP A 62 -16.91 -4.44 2.09
N ALA A 63 -18.06 -4.52 1.43
CA ALA A 63 -18.49 -3.54 0.44
C ALA A 63 -18.65 -2.16 1.07
N ASP A 64 -19.26 -2.08 2.25
CA ASP A 64 -19.44 -0.85 3.02
C ASP A 64 -18.10 -0.28 3.49
N ALA A 65 -17.24 -1.13 4.06
CA ALA A 65 -15.90 -0.72 4.48
C ALA A 65 -15.08 -0.15 3.32
N ARG A 66 -15.09 -0.85 2.18
CA ARG A 66 -14.35 -0.46 0.98
C ARG A 66 -14.83 0.87 0.42
N GLU A 67 -16.15 1.11 0.41
CA GLU A 67 -16.70 2.38 -0.05
C GLU A 67 -16.27 3.54 0.86
N ARG A 68 -16.36 3.36 2.19
CA ARG A 68 -15.88 4.35 3.16
C ARG A 68 -14.38 4.67 2.99
N ILE A 69 -13.55 3.66 2.74
CA ILE A 69 -12.11 3.84 2.48
C ILE A 69 -11.90 4.68 1.21
N ARG A 70 -12.62 4.37 0.12
CA ARG A 70 -12.52 5.10 -1.14
C ARG A 70 -12.94 6.56 -1.00
N GLN A 71 -14.02 6.82 -0.27
CA GLN A 71 -14.48 8.19 0.00
C GLN A 71 -13.41 9.00 0.72
N ARG A 72 -12.85 8.48 1.82
CA ARG A 72 -11.76 9.13 2.56
C ARG A 72 -10.52 9.38 1.70
N LEU A 73 -10.18 8.46 0.81
CA LEU A 73 -9.04 8.64 -0.10
C LEU A 73 -9.29 9.73 -1.15
N ARG A 74 -10.53 9.94 -1.59
CA ARG A 74 -10.89 11.05 -2.48
C ARG A 74 -10.80 12.38 -1.74
N GLU A 75 -11.32 12.45 -0.52
CA GLU A 75 -11.29 13.66 0.32
C GLU A 75 -9.87 14.12 0.65
N ARG A 76 -8.92 13.20 0.84
CA ARG A 76 -7.50 13.55 1.11
C ARG A 76 -6.72 13.97 -0.13
N ARG A 77 -7.28 13.79 -1.34
CA ARG A 77 -6.63 14.06 -2.62
C ARG A 77 -7.21 15.28 -3.35
N GLY A 78 -8.35 15.81 -2.90
CA GLY A 78 -8.92 17.08 -3.34
C GLY A 78 -8.46 18.22 -2.45
#